data_AF-A0A975ZJT8-F1
#
_entry.id   AF-A0A975ZJT8-F1
#
_cell.length_a   1.000
_cell.length_b   1.000
_cell.length_c   1.000
_cell.angle_alpha   90.00
_cell.angle_beta   90.00
_cell.angle_gamma   90.00
#
_symmetry.space_group_name_H-M   'P 1'
#
loop_
_entity.id
_entity.type
_entity.pdbx_description
1 polymer ?
#
loop_
_entity_poly.entity_id
_entity_poly.type
_entity_poly.pdbx_seq_one_letter_code
_entity_poly.pdbx_strand_id
1 'polypeptide(L)'
;MNAETVLPTAVLLGLFVIFAGFYALFYAAGRMRGNALFIAAGYLCYASQIVTVVLLWSSTPLGFPWKILMAGTAAVCSFIPKLSWRYIRSLHEI
;
A
#
# COMPACT_ATOMS: atom_id res chain seq x y z
N MET A 1 -14.21 -7.91 -22.21
CA MET A 1 -12.84 -7.67 -21.69
C MET A 1 -11.88 -8.42 -22.59
N ASN A 2 -10.88 -7.74 -23.17
CA ASN A 2 -9.85 -8.38 -24.00
C ASN A 2 -8.76 -8.97 -23.11
N ALA A 3 -8.28 -10.17 -23.44
CA ALA A 3 -7.22 -10.85 -22.67
C ALA A 3 -5.97 -9.97 -22.50
N GLU A 4 -5.65 -9.14 -23.49
CA GLU A 4 -4.52 -8.20 -23.48
C GLU A 4 -4.57 -7.17 -22.36
N THR A 5 -5.77 -6.77 -21.90
CA THR A 5 -5.91 -5.78 -20.82
C THR A 5 -6.09 -6.42 -19.44
N VAL A 6 -6.39 -7.72 -19.38
CA VAL A 6 -6.57 -8.45 -18.12
C VAL A 6 -5.24 -8.66 -17.40
N LEU A 7 -4.23 -9.15 -18.11
CA LEU A 7 -2.91 -9.42 -17.52
C LEU A 7 -2.26 -8.18 -16.90
N PRO A 8 -2.12 -7.02 -17.59
CA PRO A 8 -1.53 -5.83 -16.98
C PRO A 8 -2.35 -5.30 -15.80
N THR A 9 -3.68 -5.40 -15.87
CA THR A 9 -4.55 -5.03 -14.75
C THR A 9 -4.30 -5.92 -13.53
N ALA A 10 -4.19 -7.24 -13.72
CA ALA A 10 -3.90 -8.18 -12.64
C ALA A 10 -2.51 -7.94 -12.03
N VAL A 11 -1.49 -7.65 -12.85
CA VAL A 11 -0.14 -7.31 -12.38
C VAL A 11 -0.17 -6.05 -11.53
N LEU A 12 -0.84 -4.98 -11.97
CA LEU A 12 -0.96 -3.76 -11.20
C LEU A 12 -1.73 -3.97 -9.89
N LEU A 13 -2.80 -4.76 -9.88
CA LEU A 13 -3.51 -5.12 -8.65
C LEU A 13 -2.62 -5.92 -7.68
N GLY A 14 -1.79 -6.84 -8.19
CA GLY A 14 -0.81 -7.57 -7.38
C GLY A 14 0.24 -6.64 -6.77
N LEU A 15 0.84 -5.77 -7.60
CA LEU A 15 1.83 -4.78 -7.15
C LEU A 15 1.24 -3.84 -6.10
N PHE A 16 -0.01 -3.42 -6.25
CA PHE A 16 -0.70 -2.58 -5.29
C PHE A 16 -0.71 -3.21 -3.89
N VAL A 17 -1.06 -4.49 -3.78
CA VAL A 17 -1.11 -5.20 -2.49
C VAL A 17 0.29 -5.47 -1.94
N ILE A 18 1.25 -5.86 -2.79
CA ILE A 18 2.64 -6.11 -2.38
C ILE A 18 3.25 -4.85 -1.76
N PHE A 19 3.10 -3.70 -2.41
CA PHE A 19 3.63 -2.44 -1.89
C PHE A 19 2.94 -2.01 -0.59
N ALA A 20 1.64 -2.25 -0.44
CA ALA A 20 0.94 -2.03 0.82
C ALA A 20 1.52 -2.90 1.96
N GLY A 21 1.77 -4.18 1.68
CA GLY A 21 2.37 -5.12 2.64
C GLY A 21 3.80 -4.72 3.02
N PHE A 22 4.64 -4.36 2.05
CA PHE A 22 6.00 -3.90 2.32
C PHE A 22 6.04 -2.57 3.09
N TYR A 23 5.11 -1.64 2.81
CA TYR A 23 4.98 -0.44 3.63
C TYR A 23 4.75 -0.81 5.11
N ALA A 24 3.75 -1.66 5.39
CA ALA A 24 3.45 -2.08 6.76
C ALA A 24 4.65 -2.80 7.43
N LEU A 25 5.29 -3.72 6.70
CA LEU A 25 6.42 -4.50 7.20
C LEU A 25 7.62 -3.61 7.54
N PHE A 26 8.05 -2.75 6.62
CA PHE A 26 9.20 -1.88 6.83
C PHE A 26 8.92 -0.78 7.85
N TYR A 27 7.69 -0.25 7.88
CA TYR A 27 7.29 0.70 8.91
C TYR A 27 7.38 0.06 10.30
N ALA A 28 6.79 -1.12 10.51
CA ALA A 28 6.85 -1.83 11.78
C ALA A 28 8.30 -2.18 12.16
N ALA A 29 9.08 -2.76 11.24
CA ALA A 29 10.47 -3.11 11.48
C ALA A 29 11.33 -1.89 11.85
N GLY A 30 11.11 -0.76 11.17
CA GLY A 30 11.81 0.49 11.46
C GLY A 30 11.47 1.06 12.82
N ARG A 31 10.20 0.95 13.24
CA ARG A 31 9.78 1.35 14.59
C ARG A 31 10.34 0.44 15.67
N MET A 32 10.36 -0.88 15.46
CA MET A 32 10.94 -1.84 16.41
C MET A 32 12.46 -1.68 16.57
N ARG A 33 13.16 -1.36 15.48
CA ARG A 33 14.62 -1.21 15.46
C ARG A 33 15.11 0.21 15.74
N GLY A 34 14.21 1.18 15.91
CA GLY A 34 14.56 2.60 16.02
C GLY A 34 15.30 3.14 14.78
N ASN A 35 15.13 2.50 13.62
CA ASN A 35 15.92 2.79 12.42
C ASN A 35 15.09 3.56 11.38
N ALA A 36 15.48 4.81 11.14
CA ALA A 36 14.81 5.72 10.21
C ALA A 36 14.86 5.24 8.75
N LEU A 37 15.88 4.49 8.34
CA LEU A 37 16.03 3.99 6.98
C LEU A 37 14.93 2.97 6.63
N PHE A 38 14.59 2.08 7.56
CA PHE A 38 13.47 1.15 7.38
C PHE A 38 12.13 1.87 7.29
N ILE A 39 11.93 2.92 8.11
CA ILE A 39 10.72 3.75 8.02
C ILE A 39 10.64 4.44 6.65
N ALA A 40 11.75 5.00 6.17
CA ALA A 40 11.84 5.64 4.86
C ALA A 40 11.56 4.64 3.72
N ALA A 41 12.15 3.43 3.77
CA ALA A 41 11.86 2.35 2.82
C ALA A 41 10.37 1.99 2.80
N GLY A 42 9.72 1.94 3.97
CA GLY A 42 8.26 1.76 4.05
C GLY A 42 7.50 2.86 3.31
N TYR A 43 7.85 4.12 3.51
CA TYR A 43 7.22 5.23 2.80
C TYR A 43 7.48 5.21 1.29
N LEU A 44 8.64 4.73 0.83
CA LEU A 44 8.91 4.50 -0.59
C LEU A 44 8.00 3.41 -1.18
N CYS A 45 7.74 2.33 -0.43
CA CYS A 45 6.74 1.33 -0.83
C CYS A 45 5.35 1.95 -0.91
N TYR A 46 4.95 2.77 0.06
CA TYR A 46 3.67 3.47 0.00
C TYR A 46 3.57 4.42 -1.21
N ALA A 47 4.62 5.18 -1.51
CA ALA A 47 4.68 6.02 -2.71
C ALA A 47 4.54 5.18 -3.99
N SER A 48 5.19 4.02 -4.05
CA SER A 48 5.07 3.07 -5.17
C SER A 48 3.64 2.52 -5.29
N GLN A 49 2.97 2.26 -4.16
CA GLN A 49 1.55 1.88 -4.15
C GLN A 49 0.66 2.97 -4.77
N ILE A 50 0.92 4.25 -4.45
CA ILE A 50 0.18 5.38 -5.04
C ILE A 50 0.41 5.47 -6.55
N VAL A 51 1.64 5.29 -7.02
CA VAL A 51 1.94 5.23 -8.46
C VAL A 51 1.12 4.11 -9.13
N THR A 52 1.03 2.94 -8.50
CA THR A 52 0.19 1.85 -9.01
C THR A 52 -1.29 2.22 -9.10
N VAL A 53 -1.85 2.96 -8.12
CA VAL A 53 -3.23 3.45 -8.20
C VAL A 53 -3.43 4.40 -9.37
N VAL A 54 -2.48 5.31 -9.61
CA VAL A 54 -2.52 6.24 -10.75
C VAL A 54 -2.50 5.48 -12.08
N LEU A 55 -1.67 4.45 -12.19
CA LEU A 55 -1.61 3.56 -13.37
C LEU A 55 -2.90 2.76 -13.55
N LEU A 56 -3.48 2.21 -12.46
CA LEU A 56 -4.79 1.56 -12.51
C LEU A 56 -5.87 2.54 -13.01
N TRP A 57 -5.81 3.80 -12.58
CA TRP A 57 -6.80 4.80 -12.97
C TRP A 57 -6.70 5.21 -14.44
N SER A 58 -5.47 5.39 -14.95
CA SER A 58 -5.21 5.93 -16.28
C SER A 58 -5.08 4.88 -17.37
N SER A 59 -4.63 3.67 -17.04
CA SER A 59 -4.19 2.68 -18.04
C SER A 59 -5.02 1.37 -18.05
N THR A 60 -6.01 1.22 -17.17
CA THR A 60 -6.82 -0.01 -17.12
C THR A 60 -8.30 0.24 -17.39
N PRO A 61 -9.01 -0.77 -17.95
CA PRO A 61 -10.46 -0.71 -18.18
C PRO A 61 -11.27 -1.00 -16.91
N LEU A 62 -10.69 -0.86 -15.71
CA LEU A 62 -11.41 -1.04 -14.45
C LEU A 62 -12.63 -0.12 -14.39
N GLY A 63 -13.77 -0.69 -13.99
CA GLY A 63 -14.97 0.09 -13.74
C GLY A 63 -14.74 1.16 -12.68
N PHE A 64 -15.43 2.29 -12.81
CA PHE A 64 -15.29 3.42 -11.90
C PHE A 64 -15.42 3.05 -10.40
N PRO A 65 -16.34 2.17 -9.97
CA PRO A 65 -16.41 1.73 -8.57
C PRO A 65 -15.13 1.07 -8.07
N TRP A 66 -14.47 0.26 -8.90
CA TRP A 66 -13.21 -0.41 -8.55
C TRP A 66 -12.06 0.57 -8.43
N LYS A 67 -12.02 1.59 -9.30
CA LYS A 67 -11.03 2.65 -9.22
C LYS A 67 -11.15 3.39 -7.89
N ILE A 68 -12.36 3.81 -7.50
CA ILE A 68 -12.64 4.43 -6.21
C ILE A 68 -12.21 3.51 -5.06
N LEU A 69 -12.56 2.23 -5.12
CA LEU A 69 -12.17 1.26 -4.10
C LEU A 69 -10.64 1.24 -3.92
N MET A 70 -9.86 1.15 -4.99
CA MET A 70 -8.39 1.14 -4.91
C MET A 70 -7.84 2.42 -4.29
N ALA A 71 -8.35 3.59 -4.69
CA ALA A 71 -7.93 4.86 -4.10
C ALA A 71 -8.30 4.95 -2.60
N GLY A 72 -9.50 4.52 -2.23
CA GLY A 72 -9.94 4.45 -0.84
C GLY A 72 -9.08 3.49 -0.01
N THR A 73 -8.79 2.30 -0.53
CA THR A 73 -7.89 1.34 0.11
C THR A 73 -6.49 1.93 0.29
N ALA A 74 -5.94 2.62 -0.72
CA ALA A 74 -4.64 3.29 -0.61
C ALA A 74 -4.63 4.37 0.48
N ALA A 75 -5.71 5.14 0.60
CA ALA A 75 -5.86 6.12 1.67
C ALA A 75 -5.88 5.45 3.05
N VAL A 76 -6.66 4.38 3.21
CA VAL A 76 -6.72 3.60 4.47
C VAL A 76 -5.36 2.98 4.80
N CYS A 77 -4.66 2.42 3.81
CA CYS A 77 -3.32 1.86 3.97
C CYS A 77 -2.32 2.88 4.54
N SER A 78 -2.47 4.18 4.28
CA SER A 78 -1.59 5.22 4.86
C SER A 78 -1.65 5.26 6.39
N PHE A 79 -2.82 4.95 6.95
CA PHE A 79 -3.12 5.06 8.38
C PHE A 79 -2.89 3.75 9.12
N ILE A 80 -3.16 2.59 8.49
CA ILE A 80 -3.11 1.28 9.16
C ILE A 80 -1.79 1.07 9.92
N PRO A 81 -0.59 1.17 9.32
CA PRO A 81 0.65 0.87 10.05
C PRO A 81 0.89 1.79 11.25
N LYS A 82 0.48 3.06 11.15
CA LYS A 82 0.61 4.04 12.23
C LYS A 82 -0.35 3.72 13.37
N LEU A 83 -1.60 3.41 13.04
CA LEU A 83 -2.63 3.09 14.02
C LEU A 83 -2.33 1.77 14.72
N SER A 84 -2.02 0.72 13.95
CA SER A 84 -1.60 -0.58 14.47
C SER A 84 -0.38 -0.46 15.38
N TRP A 85 0.62 0.34 15.00
CA TRP A 85 1.78 0.57 15.87
C TRP A 85 1.41 1.25 17.19
N ARG A 86 0.56 2.29 17.17
CA ARG A 86 0.07 2.95 18.39
C ARG A 86 -0.66 1.97 19.30
N TYR A 87 -1.49 1.12 18.71
CA TYR A 87 -2.25 0.11 19.43
C TYR A 87 -1.36 -0.97 20.06
N ILE A 88 -0.39 -1.50 19.30
CA ILE A 88 0.61 -2.45 19.82
C ILE A 88 1.39 -1.82 20.97
N ARG A 89 1.79 -0.55 20.82
CA ARG A 89 2.49 0.21 21.85
C ARG A 89 1.68 0.35 23.14
N SER A 90 0.39 0.68 23.04
CA SER A 90 -0.49 0.78 24.21
C SER A 90 -0.72 -0.56 24.90
N LEU A 91 -0.72 -1.67 24.15
CA LEU A 91 -0.93 -3.01 24.72
C LEU A 91 0.30 -3.57 25.43
N HIS A 92 1.51 -3.15 25.05
CA HIS A 92 2.76 -3.71 25.55
C HIS A 92 3.56 -2.76 26.45
N GLU A 93 3.01 -1.59 26.81
CA GLU A 93 3.68 -0.58 27.66
C GLU A 93 5.13 -0.23 27.23
N ILE A 94 5.40 -0.14 25.91
CA ILE A 94 6.72 0.21 25.31
C ILE A 94 6.79 1.69 24.90
#